data_AF-A0A6B0YI77-F1
#
_entry.id   AF-A0A6B0YI77-F1
#
_cell.length_a   1.000
_cell.length_b   1.000
_cell.length_c   1.000
_cell.angle_alpha   90.00
_cell.angle_beta   90.00
_cell.angle_gamma   90.00
#
_symmetry.space_group_name_H-M   'P 1'
#
loop_
_entity.id
_entity.type
_entity.pdbx_description
1 polymer ?
#
loop_
_entity_poly.entity_id
_entity_poly.type
_entity_poly.pdbx_seq_one_letter_code
_entity_poly.pdbx_strand_id
1 'polypeptide(L)'
;MWRGDTKRRRSAARRNPSTAVRCRLLARVLVAIALAVPCVGAAQDEGPGVIDQVRSSLDGLLLRDDLTAQQVAVTEEMQAWLDALREQDLNPLHMRLLDAIARGLPHSAGELSVREIVDTVAALVDLVVDDELDEEQAAELEAKLVVDPDDIFSRTRLVRHYDTTRLDGSARAHGKHVVWLVENAPYAYELRRTGDNRIFGLSAGEAYSAGFEAWRRHVEREPDNPVFLARYARFVELKQPSLAVDLLERAHRVDARNPWLAEELGTLYLRAAMRADERAYDAQAAAKALRQFDRAYDLADDDIMRHSVLGQRAWAAFAAKRYDLAKQHAQAMLDANPPQDPDGDLLHKGNTILGRIALIEGDVALAKMHLLESGKVPTSPSLGSFGPSMTLASELLAMGQREVVLDYFDLCAIFWDAEELNTWRVAIDTGQTPDFGHHAWLR
;
A
#
# COMPACT_ATOMS: atom_id res chain seq x y z
N MET A 1 0.81 47.19 -30.04
CA MET A 1 0.71 48.06 -28.85
C MET A 1 -0.18 47.33 -27.83
N TRP A 2 0.42 46.89 -26.72
CA TRP A 2 -0.15 46.34 -25.47
C TRP A 2 -1.52 46.94 -25.06
N ARG A 3 -2.51 46.33 -24.36
CA ARG A 3 -2.55 45.35 -23.24
C ARG A 3 -3.95 44.69 -23.06
N GLY A 4 -3.96 43.51 -22.42
CA GLY A 4 -4.92 43.07 -21.37
C GLY A 4 -5.99 42.08 -21.83
N ASP A 5 -6.22 40.91 -21.22
CA ASP A 5 -6.21 40.60 -19.79
C ASP A 5 -6.02 39.09 -19.59
N THR A 6 -5.15 38.69 -18.66
CA THR A 6 -4.82 37.28 -18.36
C THR A 6 -5.59 36.84 -17.12
N LYS A 7 -6.62 36.01 -17.29
CA LYS A 7 -7.22 35.25 -16.18
C LYS A 7 -6.25 34.17 -15.73
N ARG A 8 -5.50 34.47 -14.67
CA ARG A 8 -4.73 33.53 -13.86
C ARG A 8 -5.65 32.40 -13.36
N ARG A 9 -5.47 31.18 -13.89
CA ARG A 9 -5.80 29.95 -13.17
C ARG A 9 -4.84 29.87 -11.97
N ARG A 10 -5.38 29.94 -10.75
CA ARG A 10 -4.64 29.54 -9.55
C ARG A 10 -4.52 28.01 -9.60
N SER A 11 -3.38 27.50 -10.04
CA SER A 11 -2.93 26.19 -9.57
C SER A 11 -2.62 26.36 -8.08
N ALA A 12 -3.34 25.63 -7.23
CA ALA A 12 -2.93 25.44 -5.85
C ALA A 12 -1.71 24.51 -5.88
N ALA A 13 -0.53 25.09 -6.12
CA ALA A 13 0.72 24.42 -5.80
C ALA A 13 0.71 24.16 -4.29
N ARG A 14 0.70 22.88 -3.90
CA ARG A 14 0.96 22.43 -2.52
C ARG A 14 2.23 23.14 -2.06
N ARG A 15 2.13 24.06 -1.10
CA ARG A 15 3.30 24.78 -0.57
C ARG A 15 4.03 23.85 0.37
N ASN A 16 5.09 23.22 -0.12
CA ASN A 16 5.99 22.41 0.67
C ASN A 16 6.67 23.30 1.75
N PRO A 17 6.62 22.95 3.05
CA PRO A 17 7.28 23.74 4.09
C PRO A 17 8.81 23.70 3.91
N SER A 18 9.50 24.77 4.32
CA SER A 18 10.95 24.89 4.16
C SER A 18 11.70 23.86 5.02
N THR A 19 12.88 23.42 4.58
CA THR A 19 13.73 22.42 5.25
C THR A 19 13.99 22.78 6.72
N ALA A 20 14.15 24.07 7.05
CA ALA A 20 14.35 24.56 8.41
C ALA A 20 13.12 24.41 9.32
N VAL A 21 11.92 24.37 8.74
CA VAL A 21 10.65 24.09 9.46
C VAL A 21 10.50 22.58 9.66
N ARG A 22 10.82 21.77 8.63
CA ARG A 22 10.81 20.30 8.73
C ARG A 22 11.80 19.76 9.78
N CYS A 23 13.03 20.29 9.85
CA CYS A 23 14.01 19.87 10.86
C CYS A 23 13.61 20.25 12.30
N ARG A 24 12.98 21.42 12.50
CA ARG A 24 12.43 21.81 13.81
C ARG A 24 11.23 20.96 14.22
N LEU A 25 10.45 20.50 13.24
CA LEU A 25 9.32 19.58 13.44
C LEU A 25 9.79 18.17 13.82
N LEU A 26 10.78 17.62 13.11
CA LEU A 26 11.37 16.32 13.42
C LEU A 26 11.95 16.30 14.84
N ALA A 27 12.66 17.36 15.23
CA ALA A 27 13.17 17.52 16.59
C ALA A 27 12.04 17.51 17.65
N ARG A 28 10.86 18.06 17.35
CA ARG A 28 9.71 18.11 18.27
C ARG A 28 8.98 16.76 18.39
N VAL A 29 8.86 16.00 17.30
CA VAL A 29 8.36 14.61 17.32
C VAL A 29 9.31 13.71 18.12
N LEU A 30 10.62 13.88 17.92
CA LEU A 30 11.67 13.19 18.67
C LEU A 30 11.67 13.55 20.17
N VAL A 31 11.38 14.80 20.54
CA VAL A 31 11.15 15.21 21.95
C VAL A 31 9.90 14.56 22.53
N ALA A 32 8.79 14.48 21.78
CA ALA A 32 7.58 13.80 22.24
C ALA A 32 7.83 12.30 22.48
N ILE A 33 8.65 11.65 21.65
CA ILE A 33 9.10 10.27 21.82
C ILE A 33 9.99 10.15 23.07
N ALA A 34 10.98 11.04 23.23
CA ALA A 34 11.88 11.05 24.38
C ALA A 34 11.16 11.24 25.73
N LEU A 35 10.04 11.97 25.73
CA LEU A 35 9.18 12.17 26.90
C LEU A 35 8.21 10.99 27.14
N ALA A 36 7.91 10.18 26.12
CA ALA A 36 7.06 8.99 26.23
C ALA A 36 7.83 7.73 26.69
N VAL A 37 9.11 7.61 26.33
CA VAL A 37 9.96 6.44 26.68
C VAL A 37 10.07 6.15 28.19
N PRO A 38 10.16 7.14 29.11
CA PRO A 38 10.16 6.88 30.56
C PRO A 38 8.82 6.35 31.09
N CYS A 39 7.72 6.56 30.37
CA CYS A 39 6.39 6.08 30.74
C CYS A 39 6.17 4.60 30.36
N VAL A 40 7.05 4.01 29.52
CA VAL A 40 7.09 2.57 29.20
C VAL A 40 7.96 1.82 30.21
N GLY A 41 7.87 2.23 31.49
CA GLY A 41 8.58 1.60 32.59
C GLY A 41 7.92 0.28 33.00
N ALA A 42 8.09 -0.79 32.21
CA ALA A 42 7.86 -2.19 32.64
C ALA A 42 8.30 -3.29 31.64
N ALA A 43 8.97 -3.00 30.52
CA ALA A 43 9.45 -4.06 29.63
C ALA A 43 10.88 -4.49 30.03
N GLN A 44 10.98 -5.54 30.86
CA GLN A 44 12.25 -6.03 31.43
C GLN A 44 13.13 -6.88 30.49
N ASP A 45 12.81 -7.02 29.20
CA ASP A 45 13.48 -8.03 28.34
C ASP A 45 14.17 -7.52 27.07
N GLU A 46 14.23 -6.20 26.81
CA GLU A 46 14.97 -5.68 25.65
C GLU A 46 16.27 -4.99 26.09
N GLY A 47 17.39 -5.48 25.56
CA GLY A 47 18.73 -5.15 26.02
C GLY A 47 19.09 -3.65 25.91
N PRO A 48 19.97 -3.15 26.79
CA PRO A 48 20.25 -1.72 26.98
C PRO A 48 20.74 -0.96 25.73
N GLY A 49 21.20 -1.66 24.69
CA GLY A 49 21.79 -1.05 23.49
C GLY A 49 20.84 -0.21 22.64
N VAL A 50 19.56 -0.61 22.48
CA VAL A 50 18.62 0.11 21.59
C VAL A 50 18.15 1.43 22.22
N ILE A 51 17.89 1.42 23.53
CA ILE A 51 17.51 2.61 24.29
C ILE A 51 18.66 3.61 24.34
N ASP A 52 19.90 3.14 24.55
CA ASP A 52 21.09 4.00 24.58
C ASP A 52 21.44 4.56 23.19
N GLN A 53 21.17 3.83 22.11
CA GLN A 53 21.39 4.30 20.74
C GLN A 53 20.36 5.36 20.32
N VAL A 54 19.09 5.17 20.66
CA VAL A 54 18.04 6.19 20.47
C VAL A 54 18.34 7.43 21.32
N ARG A 55 18.77 7.25 22.57
CA ARG A 55 19.16 8.35 23.47
C ARG A 55 20.38 9.11 22.96
N SER A 56 21.42 8.42 22.48
CA SER A 56 22.61 9.06 21.90
C SER A 56 22.30 9.85 20.63
N SER A 57 21.38 9.38 19.78
CA SER A 57 20.93 10.12 18.60
C SER A 57 20.07 11.34 18.99
N LEU A 58 19.32 11.26 20.09
CA LEU A 58 18.51 12.36 20.65
C LEU A 58 19.37 13.42 21.35
N ASP A 59 20.36 13.02 22.12
CA ASP A 59 21.25 13.94 22.87
C ASP A 59 22.10 14.82 21.93
N GLY A 60 22.47 14.29 20.75
CA GLY A 60 23.12 15.07 19.69
C GLY A 60 22.21 16.14 19.06
N LEU A 61 20.88 15.96 19.12
CA LEU A 61 19.87 16.89 18.60
C LEU A 61 19.37 17.90 19.65
N LEU A 62 19.50 17.59 20.94
CA LEU A 62 18.91 18.34 22.05
C LEU A 62 19.85 19.32 22.79
N LEU A 63 21.11 19.47 22.35
CA LEU A 63 22.08 20.42 22.92
C LEU A 63 21.81 21.90 22.57
N ARG A 64 20.56 22.35 22.62
CA ARG A 64 20.21 23.78 22.65
C ARG A 64 19.24 24.03 23.81
N ASP A 65 19.72 24.79 24.77
CA ASP A 65 19.19 24.95 26.12
C ASP A 65 17.74 25.45 26.25
N ASP A 66 17.15 25.04 27.37
CA ASP A 66 15.96 25.53 28.10
C ASP A 66 14.55 25.08 27.64
N LEU A 67 13.98 24.10 28.36
CA LEU A 67 12.73 23.38 28.05
C LEU A 67 11.60 23.54 29.09
N THR A 68 11.55 24.60 29.90
CA THR A 68 10.54 24.74 30.97
C THR A 68 9.41 25.76 30.75
N ALA A 69 9.37 26.44 29.60
CA ALA A 69 8.23 27.30 29.20
C ALA A 69 7.51 26.86 27.91
N GLN A 70 8.08 25.92 27.15
CA GLN A 70 7.55 25.50 25.85
C GLN A 70 6.46 24.42 25.91
N GLN A 71 6.28 23.72 27.04
CA GLN A 71 5.31 22.61 27.11
C GLN A 71 3.85 23.02 26.82
N VAL A 72 3.46 24.28 27.09
CA VAL A 72 2.10 24.79 26.82
C VAL A 72 1.96 25.34 25.40
N ALA A 73 3.00 25.96 24.84
CA ALA A 73 3.00 26.46 23.46
C ALA A 73 3.11 25.31 22.43
N VAL A 74 3.76 24.21 22.81
CA VAL A 74 3.87 22.99 21.99
C VAL A 74 2.52 22.35 21.74
N THR A 75 1.57 22.40 22.68
CA THR A 75 0.22 21.84 22.50
C THR A 75 -0.64 22.59 21.47
N GLU A 76 -0.60 23.92 21.44
CA GLU A 76 -1.42 24.70 20.49
C GLU A 76 -0.84 24.67 19.06
N GLU A 77 0.49 24.72 18.91
CA GLU A 77 1.16 24.58 17.60
C GLU A 77 1.07 23.14 17.07
N MET A 78 1.14 22.13 17.93
CA MET A 78 0.97 20.72 17.55
C MET A 78 -0.47 20.43 17.13
N GLN A 79 -1.47 21.01 17.81
CA GLN A 79 -2.87 20.88 17.43
C GLN A 79 -3.14 21.52 16.06
N ALA A 80 -2.61 22.71 15.80
CA ALA A 80 -2.72 23.37 14.49
C ALA A 80 -2.05 22.56 13.35
N TRP A 81 -0.99 21.80 13.65
CA TRP A 81 -0.35 20.91 12.67
C TRP A 81 -1.11 19.60 12.46
N LEU A 82 -1.67 19.01 13.51
CA LEU A 82 -2.57 17.85 13.41
C LEU A 82 -3.79 18.21 12.56
N ASP A 83 -4.33 19.41 12.75
CA ASP A 83 -5.42 19.93 11.93
C ASP A 83 -4.97 20.16 10.47
N ALA A 84 -3.77 20.68 10.23
CA ALA A 84 -3.21 20.84 8.88
C ALA A 84 -2.82 19.52 8.18
N LEU A 85 -2.45 18.48 8.92
CA LEU A 85 -2.23 17.12 8.38
C LEU A 85 -3.54 16.39 8.13
N ARG A 86 -4.58 16.63 8.93
CA ARG A 86 -5.94 16.15 8.66
C ARG A 86 -6.52 16.73 7.38
N GLU A 87 -6.04 17.90 6.96
CA GLU A 87 -6.35 18.53 5.67
C GLU A 87 -5.52 17.96 4.50
N GLN A 88 -4.50 17.13 4.78
CA GLN A 88 -3.78 16.40 3.74
C GLN A 88 -4.44 15.04 3.52
N ASP A 89 -4.44 14.59 2.27
CA ASP A 89 -5.07 13.34 1.80
C ASP A 89 -4.22 12.13 2.22
N LEU A 90 -4.02 11.99 3.54
CA LEU A 90 -3.17 10.99 4.15
C LEU A 90 -3.89 9.66 4.17
N ASN A 91 -3.14 8.58 4.00
CA ASN A 91 -3.67 7.24 4.25
C ASN A 91 -4.31 7.22 5.67
N PRO A 92 -5.54 6.70 5.79
CA PRO A 92 -6.28 6.65 7.04
C PRO A 92 -5.51 6.07 8.25
N LEU A 93 -4.49 5.23 8.05
CA LEU A 93 -3.69 4.63 9.14
C LEU A 93 -2.87 5.72 9.83
N HIS A 94 -2.32 6.65 9.04
CA HIS A 94 -1.60 7.82 9.54
C HIS A 94 -2.56 8.78 10.25
N MET A 95 -3.79 8.93 9.76
CA MET A 95 -4.82 9.77 10.38
C MET A 95 -5.21 9.31 11.78
N ARG A 96 -5.38 8.00 11.98
CA ARG A 96 -5.71 7.45 13.31
C ARG A 96 -4.60 7.61 14.33
N LEU A 97 -3.37 7.53 13.87
CA LEU A 97 -2.21 7.63 14.73
C LEU A 97 -1.89 9.08 15.09
N LEU A 98 -2.07 10.01 14.14
CA LEU A 98 -2.10 11.45 14.42
C LEU A 98 -3.16 11.76 15.47
N ASP A 99 -4.36 11.18 15.36
CA ASP A 99 -5.44 11.30 16.34
C ASP A 99 -5.11 10.70 17.72
N ALA A 100 -4.28 9.65 17.80
CA ALA A 100 -3.81 9.05 19.05
C ALA A 100 -2.71 9.89 19.73
N ILE A 101 -1.80 10.46 18.93
CA ILE A 101 -0.77 11.41 19.37
C ILE A 101 -1.43 12.72 19.84
N ALA A 102 -2.42 13.23 19.10
CA ALA A 102 -3.20 14.44 19.40
C ALA A 102 -3.92 14.35 20.74
N ARG A 103 -4.46 13.17 21.07
CA ARG A 103 -5.22 12.94 22.30
C ARG A 103 -4.34 12.71 23.52
N GLY A 104 -3.01 12.70 23.34
CA GLY A 104 -2.02 12.28 24.33
C GLY A 104 -2.21 10.81 24.63
N LEU A 105 -1.25 9.95 24.25
CA LEU A 105 -1.28 8.50 24.47
C LEU A 105 -1.88 8.19 25.86
N PRO A 106 -3.14 7.70 25.94
CA PRO A 106 -3.78 7.53 27.23
C PRO A 106 -2.99 6.48 28.01
N HIS A 107 -2.89 6.65 29.34
CA HIS A 107 -2.31 5.64 30.25
C HIS A 107 -3.00 4.26 30.15
N SER A 108 -4.09 4.15 29.40
CA SER A 108 -4.78 2.91 29.07
C SER A 108 -4.39 2.30 27.71
N ALA A 109 -3.37 2.83 27.02
CA ALA A 109 -2.74 2.16 25.89
C ALA A 109 -1.88 0.99 26.39
N GLY A 110 -2.54 -0.02 26.96
CA GLY A 110 -2.05 -1.37 26.83
C GLY A 110 -2.08 -1.72 25.34
N GLU A 111 -1.04 -2.42 24.87
CA GLU A 111 -0.95 -3.01 23.52
C GLU A 111 -0.40 -2.12 22.39
N LEU A 112 0.51 -1.19 22.66
CA LEU A 112 1.53 -0.87 21.65
C LEU A 112 2.90 -1.26 22.21
N SER A 113 3.48 -2.31 21.66
CA SER A 113 4.85 -2.71 21.93
C SER A 113 5.82 -1.60 21.53
N VAL A 114 6.97 -1.52 22.20
CA VAL A 114 8.07 -0.60 21.85
C VAL A 114 8.41 -0.69 20.35
N ARG A 115 8.29 -1.90 19.78
CA ARG A 115 8.45 -2.18 18.35
C ARG A 115 7.41 -1.49 17.47
N GLU A 116 6.13 -1.50 17.83
CA GLU A 116 5.08 -0.81 17.06
C GLU A 116 5.25 0.70 17.11
N ILE A 117 5.74 1.24 18.23
CA ILE A 117 6.09 2.67 18.36
C ILE A 117 7.24 3.03 17.41
N VAL A 118 8.29 2.21 17.34
CA VAL A 118 9.43 2.42 16.44
C VAL A 118 9.03 2.34 14.96
N ASP A 119 8.26 1.33 14.57
CA ASP A 119 7.78 1.15 13.18
C ASP A 119 6.88 2.31 12.74
N THR A 120 6.11 2.84 13.69
CA THR A 120 5.21 3.97 13.51
C THR A 120 5.96 5.29 13.36
N VAL A 121 7.00 5.52 14.18
CA VAL A 121 7.86 6.69 14.07
C VAL A 121 8.61 6.68 12.75
N ALA A 122 9.10 5.51 12.31
CA ALA A 122 9.69 5.35 10.99
C ALA A 122 8.71 5.74 9.87
N ALA A 123 7.44 5.31 9.96
CA ALA A 123 6.40 5.66 8.99
C ALA A 123 6.02 7.16 9.00
N LEU A 124 5.99 7.81 10.17
CA LEU A 124 5.73 9.25 10.31
C LEU A 124 6.88 10.10 9.78
N VAL A 125 8.13 9.70 10.06
CA VAL A 125 9.33 10.35 9.51
C VAL A 125 9.35 10.19 7.99
N ASP A 126 8.93 9.03 7.48
CA ASP A 126 8.77 8.75 6.06
C ASP A 126 7.69 9.62 5.38
N LEU A 127 6.59 9.90 6.07
CA LEU A 127 5.50 10.79 5.62
C LEU A 127 5.89 12.27 5.60
N VAL A 128 6.76 12.68 6.54
CA VAL A 128 7.23 14.07 6.67
C VAL A 128 8.41 14.36 5.72
N VAL A 129 9.11 13.32 5.26
CA VAL A 129 10.24 13.40 4.34
C VAL A 129 9.81 12.93 2.95
N ASP A 130 8.72 13.50 2.45
CA ASP A 130 8.28 13.36 1.05
C ASP A 130 8.98 14.44 0.18
N ASP A 131 10.31 14.38 0.13
CA ASP A 131 11.07 15.01 -0.97
C ASP A 131 11.73 13.86 -1.74
N GLU A 132 11.25 13.64 -2.98
CA GLU A 132 11.97 12.84 -3.96
C GLU A 132 13.42 13.34 -4.00
N LEU A 133 14.37 12.43 -3.77
CA LEU A 133 15.78 12.76 -3.88
C LEU A 133 16.09 13.08 -5.34
N ASP A 134 16.80 14.17 -5.58
CA ASP A 134 17.53 14.34 -6.84
C ASP A 134 18.87 13.56 -6.78
N GLU A 135 19.56 13.51 -7.92
CA GLU A 135 20.83 12.77 -8.06
C GLU A 135 21.94 13.32 -7.14
N GLU A 136 21.94 14.63 -6.86
CA GLU A 136 22.95 15.26 -5.99
C GLU A 136 22.71 14.85 -4.54
N GLN A 137 21.46 14.92 -4.08
CA GLN A 137 21.06 14.50 -2.75
C GLN A 137 21.26 12.99 -2.55
N ALA A 138 21.00 12.17 -3.58
CA ALA A 138 21.30 10.74 -3.52
C ALA A 138 22.80 10.48 -3.37
N ALA A 139 23.64 11.20 -4.14
CA ALA A 139 25.09 11.09 -4.02
C ALA A 139 25.62 11.54 -2.64
N GLU A 140 25.02 12.59 -2.05
CA GLU A 140 25.34 13.02 -0.69
C GLU A 140 25.01 11.95 0.36
N LEU A 141 23.85 11.29 0.23
CA LEU A 141 23.49 10.19 1.12
C LEU A 141 24.40 8.97 0.93
N GLU A 142 24.78 8.64 -0.31
CA GLU A 142 25.76 7.58 -0.58
C GLU A 142 27.13 7.90 0.05
N ALA A 143 27.60 9.14 -0.06
CA ALA A 143 28.83 9.59 0.59
C ALA A 143 28.72 9.54 2.12
N LYS A 144 27.55 9.90 2.67
CA LYS A 144 27.28 9.77 4.11
C LYS A 144 27.37 8.32 4.57
N LEU A 145 26.83 7.37 3.81
CA LEU A 145 26.87 5.94 4.13
C LEU A 145 28.28 5.32 4.05
N VAL A 146 29.25 5.99 3.42
CA VAL A 146 30.67 5.59 3.52
C VAL A 146 31.24 5.88 4.90
N VAL A 147 30.79 6.97 5.54
CA VAL A 147 31.24 7.39 6.87
C VAL A 147 30.41 6.74 7.97
N ASP A 148 29.10 6.65 7.77
CA ASP A 148 28.12 6.11 8.70
C ASP A 148 27.29 5.01 8.00
N PRO A 149 27.84 3.79 7.88
CA PRO A 149 27.18 2.71 7.15
C PRO A 149 25.91 2.20 7.82
N ASP A 150 25.69 2.48 9.11
CA ASP A 150 24.55 1.98 9.88
C ASP A 150 23.34 2.93 9.86
N ASP A 151 23.42 4.04 9.12
CA ASP A 151 22.32 4.99 8.94
C ASP A 151 21.18 4.38 8.10
N ILE A 152 20.26 3.70 8.80
CA ILE A 152 19.06 3.07 8.25
C ILE A 152 18.16 4.10 7.54
N PHE A 153 18.12 5.35 8.02
CA PHE A 153 17.27 6.39 7.46
C PHE A 153 17.78 6.82 6.08
N SER A 154 19.08 7.07 5.94
CA SER A 154 19.68 7.37 4.63
C SER A 154 19.51 6.22 3.64
N ARG A 155 19.69 4.96 4.10
CA ARG A 155 19.45 3.77 3.26
C ARG A 155 18.00 3.65 2.81
N THR A 156 17.06 3.89 3.71
CA THR A 156 15.61 3.87 3.42
C THR A 156 15.27 4.85 2.30
N ARG A 157 15.77 6.09 2.39
CA ARG A 157 15.54 7.10 1.34
C ARG A 157 16.17 6.72 0.00
N LEU A 158 17.39 6.17 0.01
CA LEU A 158 18.07 5.70 -1.20
C LEU A 158 17.36 4.51 -1.85
N VAL A 159 16.82 3.58 -1.06
CA VAL A 159 16.00 2.48 -1.57
C VAL A 159 14.81 3.05 -2.35
N ARG A 160 14.07 3.99 -1.77
CA ARG A 160 12.94 4.61 -2.48
C ARG A 160 13.37 5.34 -3.76
N HIS A 161 14.41 6.17 -3.68
CA HIS A 161 14.88 6.94 -4.84
C HIS A 161 15.34 6.03 -5.99
N TYR A 162 16.11 4.97 -5.71
CA TYR A 162 16.53 4.05 -6.77
C TYR A 162 15.41 3.13 -7.26
N ASP A 163 14.30 3.02 -6.53
CA ASP A 163 13.10 2.33 -7.01
C ASP A 163 12.29 3.16 -8.03
N THR A 164 12.41 4.50 -8.02
CA THR A 164 11.69 5.37 -8.97
C THR A 164 12.48 5.65 -10.25
N THR A 165 13.82 5.53 -10.26
CA THR A 165 14.71 5.92 -11.39
C THR A 165 15.20 4.75 -12.27
N ARG A 166 14.48 3.62 -12.32
CA ARG A 166 14.95 2.26 -12.69
C ARG A 166 15.47 2.00 -14.12
N LEU A 167 15.63 3.01 -14.98
CA LEU A 167 16.11 2.80 -16.36
C LEU A 167 17.65 2.92 -16.52
N ASP A 168 18.37 3.50 -15.55
CA ASP A 168 19.74 4.03 -15.77
C ASP A 168 20.84 3.43 -14.86
N GLY A 169 20.80 2.13 -14.54
CA GLY A 169 21.88 1.47 -13.76
C GLY A 169 21.75 1.56 -12.22
N SER A 170 20.73 2.26 -11.73
CA SER A 170 20.34 2.39 -10.31
C SER A 170 19.92 1.06 -9.64
N ALA A 171 19.56 0.04 -10.42
CA ALA A 171 19.13 -1.27 -9.91
C ALA A 171 20.18 -1.98 -9.02
N ARG A 172 21.48 -1.79 -9.29
CA ARG A 172 22.56 -2.38 -8.47
C ARG A 172 22.70 -1.66 -7.13
N ALA A 173 22.66 -0.33 -7.13
CA ALA A 173 22.72 0.49 -5.92
C ALA A 173 21.52 0.18 -5.01
N HIS A 174 20.33 0.13 -5.61
CA HIS A 174 19.12 -0.32 -4.94
C HIS A 174 19.28 -1.70 -4.25
N GLY A 175 19.69 -2.72 -5.00
CA GLY A 175 19.88 -4.07 -4.48
C GLY A 175 20.87 -4.14 -3.32
N LYS A 176 21.95 -3.35 -3.36
CA LYS A 176 22.94 -3.25 -2.28
C LYS A 176 22.31 -2.74 -0.98
N HIS A 177 21.51 -1.68 -1.02
CA HIS A 177 20.88 -1.14 0.19
C HIS A 177 19.81 -2.09 0.74
N VAL A 178 19.01 -2.71 -0.12
CA VAL A 178 17.98 -3.67 0.33
C VAL A 178 18.63 -4.89 1.00
N VAL A 179 19.67 -5.49 0.39
CA VAL A 179 20.38 -6.62 1.01
C VAL A 179 20.97 -6.23 2.36
N TRP A 180 21.59 -5.05 2.45
CA TRP A 180 22.11 -4.56 3.73
C TRP A 180 21.00 -4.43 4.79
N LEU A 181 19.82 -3.90 4.42
CA LEU A 181 18.68 -3.80 5.33
C LEU A 181 18.22 -5.19 5.78
N VAL A 182 18.10 -6.16 4.87
CA VAL A 182 17.73 -7.53 5.25
C VAL A 182 18.74 -8.10 6.25
N GLU A 183 20.04 -7.91 6.03
CA GLU A 183 21.08 -8.47 6.89
C GLU A 183 21.16 -7.80 8.27
N ASN A 184 21.09 -6.46 8.32
CA ASN A 184 21.47 -5.68 9.50
C ASN A 184 20.27 -5.00 10.19
N ALA A 185 19.20 -4.72 9.44
CA ALA A 185 18.00 -4.07 9.94
C ALA A 185 16.74 -4.79 9.43
N PRO A 186 16.56 -6.11 9.72
CA PRO A 186 15.49 -6.90 9.15
C PRO A 186 14.09 -6.40 9.56
N TYR A 187 14.01 -5.50 10.54
CA TYR A 187 12.81 -4.79 10.99
C TYR A 187 12.49 -3.49 10.28
N ALA A 188 13.38 -2.99 9.43
CA ALA A 188 13.20 -1.71 8.76
C ALA A 188 11.84 -1.62 8.06
N TYR A 189 11.18 -0.47 8.20
CA TYR A 189 9.85 -0.21 7.67
C TYR A 189 9.77 -0.45 6.16
N GLU A 190 10.81 -0.08 5.42
CA GLU A 190 10.87 -0.35 3.98
C GLU A 190 10.77 -1.85 3.70
N LEU A 191 11.32 -2.72 4.55
CA LEU A 191 11.16 -4.17 4.42
C LEU A 191 9.71 -4.67 4.55
N ARG A 192 8.78 -3.83 5.06
CA ARG A 192 7.33 -4.10 5.07
C ARG A 192 6.68 -3.78 3.72
N ARG A 193 7.08 -2.67 3.09
CA ARG A 193 6.56 -2.23 1.78
C ARG A 193 7.23 -2.95 0.61
N THR A 194 8.47 -3.41 0.81
CA THR A 194 9.36 -3.96 -0.23
C THR A 194 9.08 -5.41 -0.59
N GLY A 195 7.80 -5.78 -0.60
CA GLY A 195 7.33 -7.04 -1.15
C GLY A 195 7.29 -7.11 -2.66
N ASP A 196 7.56 -5.98 -3.32
CA ASP A 196 7.52 -5.95 -4.76
C ASP A 196 8.80 -6.59 -5.29
N ASN A 197 8.71 -7.77 -5.89
CA ASN A 197 9.80 -8.35 -6.68
C ASN A 197 10.26 -7.40 -7.81
N ARG A 198 9.51 -6.33 -8.08
CA ARG A 198 9.94 -5.15 -8.83
C ARG A 198 11.22 -4.53 -8.26
N ILE A 199 11.43 -4.54 -6.94
CA ILE A 199 12.58 -3.97 -6.22
C ILE A 199 13.88 -4.69 -6.57
N PHE A 200 13.86 -6.02 -6.62
CA PHE A 200 14.96 -6.86 -7.10
C PHE A 200 14.93 -7.07 -8.63
N GLY A 201 14.10 -6.30 -9.34
CA GLY A 201 13.65 -6.56 -10.71
C GLY A 201 14.70 -7.17 -11.60
N LEU A 202 14.50 -8.45 -11.93
CA LEU A 202 15.00 -9.23 -13.07
C LEU A 202 16.50 -9.16 -13.49
N SER A 203 17.34 -8.29 -12.93
CA SER A 203 18.70 -8.00 -13.44
C SER A 203 19.84 -8.08 -12.41
N ALA A 204 19.55 -8.17 -11.10
CA ALA A 204 20.58 -8.29 -10.05
C ALA A 204 20.55 -9.67 -9.39
N GLY A 205 20.89 -10.72 -10.14
CA GLY A 205 20.93 -12.10 -9.62
C GLY A 205 21.73 -12.25 -8.33
N GLU A 206 22.79 -11.46 -8.16
CA GLU A 206 23.61 -11.40 -6.94
C GLU A 206 22.84 -10.85 -5.73
N ALA A 207 22.13 -9.72 -5.89
CA ALA A 207 21.37 -9.12 -4.80
C ALA A 207 20.19 -10.00 -4.37
N TYR A 208 19.52 -10.66 -5.33
CA TYR A 208 18.50 -11.65 -5.01
C TYR A 208 19.09 -12.83 -4.23
N SER A 209 20.23 -13.38 -4.68
CA SER A 209 20.86 -14.52 -4.00
C SER A 209 21.30 -14.16 -2.58
N ALA A 210 21.89 -12.97 -2.39
CA ALA A 210 22.30 -12.48 -1.07
C ALA A 210 21.09 -12.23 -0.15
N GLY A 211 20.03 -11.59 -0.66
CA GLY A 211 18.79 -11.37 0.10
C GLY A 211 18.09 -12.67 0.49
N PHE A 212 18.05 -13.66 -0.42
CA PHE A 212 17.50 -14.99 -0.14
C PHE A 212 18.24 -15.67 1.01
N GLU A 213 19.57 -15.68 0.95
CA GLU A 213 20.43 -16.28 1.97
C GLU A 213 20.36 -15.54 3.31
N ALA A 214 20.24 -14.20 3.28
CA ALA A 214 20.05 -13.40 4.49
C ALA A 214 18.71 -13.69 5.18
N TRP A 215 17.60 -13.72 4.44
CA TRP A 215 16.30 -14.09 4.99
C TRP A 215 16.27 -15.54 5.49
N ARG A 216 16.87 -16.47 4.75
CA ARG A 216 16.98 -17.87 5.19
C ARG A 216 17.70 -17.96 6.54
N ARG A 217 18.84 -17.28 6.71
CA ARG A 217 19.57 -17.24 7.99
C ARG A 217 18.74 -16.69 9.14
N HIS A 218 17.94 -15.65 8.91
CA HIS A 218 17.02 -15.11 9.93
C HIS A 218 15.97 -16.14 10.35
N VAL A 219 15.35 -16.83 9.40
CA VAL A 219 14.37 -17.88 9.68
C VAL A 219 15.01 -19.14 10.29
N GLU A 220 16.25 -19.47 9.96
CA GLU A 220 16.98 -20.57 10.61
C GLU A 220 17.31 -20.27 12.07
N ARG A 221 17.64 -19.01 12.40
CA ARG A 221 17.92 -18.56 13.77
C ARG A 221 16.66 -18.42 14.60
N GLU A 222 15.59 -17.90 14.01
CA GLU A 222 14.31 -17.64 14.67
C GLU A 222 13.16 -18.25 13.84
N PRO A 223 12.98 -19.60 13.90
CA PRO A 223 12.08 -20.33 13.01
C PRO A 223 10.60 -20.02 13.19
N ASP A 224 10.22 -19.48 14.34
CA ASP A 224 8.84 -19.13 14.68
C ASP A 224 8.63 -17.62 14.75
N ASN A 225 9.55 -16.80 14.22
CA ASN A 225 9.34 -15.35 14.16
C ASN A 225 8.39 -15.00 13.01
N PRO A 226 7.14 -14.55 13.29
CA PRO A 226 6.13 -14.34 12.25
C PRO A 226 6.50 -13.22 11.28
N VAL A 227 7.29 -12.24 11.74
CA VAL A 227 7.75 -11.12 10.94
C VAL A 227 8.78 -11.58 9.90
N PHE A 228 9.76 -12.40 10.31
CA PHE A 228 10.76 -12.94 9.39
C PHE A 228 10.15 -13.90 8.38
N LEU A 229 9.23 -14.76 8.84
CA LEU A 229 8.49 -15.66 7.96
C LEU A 229 7.72 -14.88 6.89
N ALA A 230 6.97 -13.84 7.28
CA ALA A 230 6.17 -13.07 6.34
C ALA A 230 7.01 -12.22 5.38
N ARG A 231 8.07 -11.54 5.85
CA ARG A 231 8.97 -10.80 4.98
C ARG A 231 9.72 -11.70 4.00
N TYR A 232 10.15 -12.87 4.46
CA TYR A 232 10.78 -13.85 3.57
C TYR A 232 9.80 -14.40 2.54
N ALA A 233 8.56 -14.70 2.94
CA ALA A 233 7.51 -15.13 2.04
C ALA A 233 7.29 -14.10 0.92
N ARG A 234 7.16 -12.83 1.30
CA ARG A 234 6.98 -11.74 0.37
C ARG A 234 8.17 -11.57 -0.57
N PHE A 235 9.40 -11.70 -0.05
CA PHE A 235 10.63 -11.67 -0.84
C PHE A 235 10.68 -12.77 -1.92
N VAL A 236 10.28 -14.00 -1.60
CA VAL A 236 10.35 -15.14 -2.53
C VAL A 236 9.12 -15.30 -3.42
N GLU A 237 8.04 -14.58 -3.15
CA GLU A 237 6.71 -14.80 -3.73
C GLU A 237 6.68 -15.08 -5.24
N LEU A 238 7.25 -14.19 -6.07
CA LEU A 238 7.16 -14.37 -7.53
C LEU A 238 8.06 -15.49 -8.07
N LYS A 239 9.20 -15.77 -7.40
CA LYS A 239 10.17 -16.77 -7.88
C LYS A 239 9.96 -18.15 -7.29
N GLN A 240 9.43 -18.23 -6.07
CA GLN A 240 9.18 -19.46 -5.32
C GLN A 240 7.82 -19.36 -4.59
N PRO A 241 6.70 -19.33 -5.34
CA PRO A 241 5.36 -19.12 -4.77
C PRO A 241 4.97 -20.20 -3.75
N SER A 242 5.38 -21.45 -3.96
CA SER A 242 5.13 -22.54 -3.00
C SER A 242 5.83 -22.29 -1.66
N LEU A 243 7.09 -21.85 -1.68
CA LEU A 243 7.83 -21.51 -0.47
C LEU A 243 7.19 -20.31 0.26
N ALA A 244 6.70 -19.31 -0.48
CA ALA A 244 6.01 -18.17 0.11
C ALA A 244 4.74 -18.58 0.84
N VAL A 245 3.94 -19.48 0.25
CA VAL A 245 2.75 -20.05 0.90
C VAL A 245 3.14 -20.80 2.18
N ASP A 246 4.15 -21.68 2.12
CA ASP A 246 4.61 -22.44 3.28
C ASP A 246 5.09 -21.52 4.44
N LEU A 247 5.79 -20.44 4.11
CA LEU A 247 6.28 -19.46 5.07
C LEU A 247 5.12 -18.66 5.72
N LEU A 248 4.13 -18.20 4.94
CA LEU A 248 2.97 -17.52 5.50
C LEU A 248 2.05 -18.46 6.28
N GLU A 249 1.89 -19.72 5.87
CA GLU A 249 1.17 -20.72 6.66
C GLU A 249 1.85 -20.95 8.01
N ARG A 250 3.19 -20.94 8.06
CA ARG A 250 3.95 -20.97 9.32
C ARG A 250 3.71 -19.70 10.14
N ALA A 251 3.83 -18.52 9.54
CA ALA A 251 3.62 -17.24 10.23
C ALA A 251 2.22 -17.18 10.84
N HIS A 252 1.20 -17.60 10.09
CA HIS A 252 -0.19 -17.64 10.53
C HIS A 252 -0.44 -18.66 11.65
N ARG A 253 0.33 -19.75 11.72
CA ARG A 253 0.25 -20.70 12.86
C ARG A 253 0.82 -20.10 14.15
N VAL A 254 1.83 -19.25 14.05
CA VAL A 254 2.41 -18.55 15.20
C VAL A 254 1.47 -17.43 15.66
N ASP A 255 0.97 -16.63 14.73
CA ASP A 255 0.14 -15.46 15.03
C ASP A 255 -1.15 -15.48 14.20
N ALA A 256 -2.09 -16.33 14.64
CA ALA A 256 -3.35 -16.54 13.94
C ALA A 256 -4.32 -15.36 14.06
N ARG A 257 -4.08 -14.42 14.98
CA ARG A 257 -4.95 -13.26 15.24
C ARG A 257 -4.52 -12.01 14.48
N ASN A 258 -3.40 -12.07 13.77
CA ASN A 258 -2.92 -10.96 12.96
C ASN A 258 -3.72 -10.83 11.65
N PRO A 259 -4.50 -9.74 11.48
CA PRO A 259 -5.30 -9.55 10.26
C PRO A 259 -4.43 -9.38 9.01
N TRP A 260 -3.23 -8.81 9.13
CA TRP A 260 -2.32 -8.62 8.00
C TRP A 260 -1.76 -9.95 7.47
N LEU A 261 -1.39 -10.88 8.37
CA LEU A 261 -0.96 -12.22 7.94
C LEU A 261 -2.09 -12.99 7.24
N ALA A 262 -3.33 -12.79 7.67
CA ALA A 262 -4.49 -13.37 7.00
C ALA A 262 -4.68 -12.77 5.60
N GLU A 263 -4.60 -11.44 5.44
CA GLU A 263 -4.70 -10.77 4.13
C GLU A 263 -3.62 -11.25 3.15
N GLU A 264 -2.35 -11.26 3.57
CA GLU A 264 -1.23 -11.69 2.73
C GLU A 264 -1.38 -13.16 2.30
N LEU A 265 -1.75 -14.04 3.23
CA LEU A 265 -1.98 -15.46 2.90
C LEU A 265 -3.18 -15.63 1.95
N GLY A 266 -4.25 -14.85 2.14
CA GLY A 266 -5.38 -14.80 1.20
C GLY A 266 -4.95 -14.40 -0.19
N THR A 267 -4.10 -13.38 -0.29
CA THR A 267 -3.54 -12.88 -1.56
C THR A 267 -2.72 -13.97 -2.27
N LEU A 268 -1.84 -14.68 -1.55
CA LEU A 268 -1.08 -15.78 -2.14
C LEU A 268 -1.96 -16.92 -2.62
N TYR A 269 -2.96 -17.33 -1.83
CA TYR A 269 -3.89 -18.37 -2.24
C TYR A 269 -4.70 -17.98 -3.48
N LEU A 270 -5.12 -16.72 -3.57
CA LEU A 270 -5.89 -16.24 -4.72
C LEU A 270 -5.03 -16.21 -5.99
N ARG A 271 -3.77 -15.78 -5.88
CA ARG A 271 -2.78 -15.85 -6.97
C ARG A 271 -2.53 -17.30 -7.38
N ALA A 272 -2.31 -18.19 -6.43
CA ALA A 272 -2.11 -19.62 -6.70
C ALA A 272 -3.36 -20.32 -7.28
N ALA A 273 -4.56 -19.79 -7.00
CA ALA A 273 -5.81 -20.27 -7.58
C ALA A 273 -5.99 -19.85 -9.05
N MET A 274 -5.29 -18.82 -9.51
CA MET A 274 -5.33 -18.38 -10.90
C MET A 274 -4.62 -19.41 -11.78
N ARG A 275 -5.33 -19.95 -12.78
CA ARG A 275 -4.74 -20.92 -13.71
C ARG A 275 -4.07 -20.18 -14.86
N ALA A 276 -2.84 -20.57 -15.21
CA ALA A 276 -2.06 -19.90 -16.25
C ALA A 276 -2.64 -20.02 -17.67
N ASP A 277 -3.52 -20.99 -17.89
CA ASP A 277 -4.08 -21.38 -19.20
C ASP A 277 -5.55 -20.97 -19.37
N GLU A 278 -6.32 -20.88 -18.29
CA GLU A 278 -7.75 -20.68 -18.36
C GLU A 278 -8.13 -19.33 -17.77
N ARG A 279 -9.10 -18.64 -18.37
CA ARG A 279 -9.82 -17.50 -17.79
C ARG A 279 -10.65 -17.91 -16.56
N ALA A 280 -10.09 -18.74 -15.70
CA ALA A 280 -10.76 -19.47 -14.64
C ALA A 280 -9.86 -19.60 -13.41
N TYR A 281 -10.51 -19.57 -12.26
CA TYR A 281 -9.90 -19.87 -10.98
C TYR A 281 -10.19 -21.31 -10.60
N ASP A 282 -9.24 -21.94 -9.92
CA ASP A 282 -9.53 -23.10 -9.11
C ASP A 282 -10.43 -22.68 -7.95
N ALA A 283 -11.72 -23.02 -8.02
CA ALA A 283 -12.71 -22.57 -7.05
C ALA A 283 -12.41 -23.07 -5.62
N GLN A 284 -11.80 -24.25 -5.47
CA GLN A 284 -11.45 -24.80 -4.16
C GLN A 284 -10.26 -24.04 -3.56
N ALA A 285 -9.26 -23.70 -4.37
CA ALA A 285 -8.14 -22.86 -3.95
C ALA A 285 -8.61 -21.42 -3.64
N ALA A 286 -9.46 -20.83 -4.49
CA ALA A 286 -10.05 -19.51 -4.24
C ALA A 286 -10.89 -19.47 -2.95
N ALA A 287 -11.57 -20.57 -2.60
CA ALA A 287 -12.27 -20.67 -1.32
C ALA A 287 -11.31 -20.65 -0.11
N LYS A 288 -10.03 -21.05 -0.26
CA LYS A 288 -9.01 -20.84 0.79
C LYS A 288 -8.70 -19.36 0.95
N ALA A 289 -8.52 -18.64 -0.16
CA ALA A 289 -8.30 -17.21 -0.16
C ALA A 289 -9.44 -16.45 0.53
N LEU A 290 -10.70 -16.74 0.14
CA LEU A 290 -11.87 -16.12 0.73
C LEU A 290 -11.89 -16.24 2.26
N ARG A 291 -11.61 -17.44 2.80
CA ARG A 291 -11.57 -17.64 4.26
C ARG A 291 -10.54 -16.77 4.95
N GLN A 292 -9.41 -16.50 4.30
CA GLN A 292 -8.37 -15.66 4.88
C GLN A 292 -8.73 -14.17 4.78
N PHE A 293 -9.34 -13.72 3.69
CA PHE A 293 -9.83 -12.35 3.60
C PHE A 293 -11.00 -12.06 4.55
N ASP A 294 -11.92 -13.01 4.73
CA ASP A 294 -12.98 -12.90 5.75
C ASP A 294 -12.36 -12.82 7.15
N ARG A 295 -11.36 -13.66 7.44
CA ARG A 295 -10.62 -13.62 8.71
C ARG A 295 -9.91 -12.29 8.93
N ALA A 296 -9.26 -11.74 7.89
CA ALA A 296 -8.61 -10.44 7.95
C ALA A 296 -9.62 -9.33 8.26
N TYR A 297 -10.79 -9.37 7.62
CA TYR A 297 -11.88 -8.42 7.88
C TYR A 297 -12.43 -8.51 9.30
N ASP A 298 -12.65 -9.73 9.80
CA ASP A 298 -13.22 -9.98 11.13
C ASP A 298 -12.24 -9.62 12.26
N LEU A 299 -10.92 -9.81 12.03
CA LEU A 299 -9.86 -9.51 12.99
C LEU A 299 -9.37 -8.06 12.92
N ALA A 300 -9.71 -7.31 11.88
CA ALA A 300 -9.33 -5.92 11.75
C ALA A 300 -9.98 -5.09 12.85
N ASP A 301 -9.17 -4.38 13.63
CA ASP A 301 -9.62 -3.44 14.68
C ASP A 301 -10.02 -2.06 14.10
N ASP A 302 -10.04 -1.98 12.77
CA ASP A 302 -9.72 -0.77 12.07
C ASP A 302 -10.44 -0.78 10.70
N ASP A 303 -11.24 0.24 10.42
CA ASP A 303 -12.04 0.34 9.19
C ASP A 303 -11.22 0.43 7.90
N ILE A 304 -9.91 0.68 7.97
CA ILE A 304 -9.03 0.87 6.81
C ILE A 304 -8.65 -0.50 6.29
N MET A 305 -8.21 -1.37 7.18
CA MET A 305 -7.97 -2.78 6.89
C MET A 305 -9.28 -3.44 6.47
N ARG A 306 -10.41 -3.13 7.13
CA ARG A 306 -11.72 -3.63 6.67
C ARG A 306 -12.04 -3.17 5.26
N HIS A 307 -11.80 -1.90 4.93
CA HIS A 307 -12.01 -1.32 3.60
C HIS A 307 -11.08 -1.95 2.56
N SER A 308 -9.79 -2.11 2.87
CA SER A 308 -8.77 -2.64 1.94
C SER A 308 -9.08 -4.06 1.49
N VAL A 309 -9.66 -4.89 2.35
CA VAL A 309 -10.01 -6.28 2.03
C VAL A 309 -11.38 -6.44 1.38
N LEU A 310 -12.25 -5.40 1.32
CA LEU A 310 -13.60 -5.52 0.75
C LEU A 310 -13.57 -6.06 -0.69
N GLY A 311 -12.72 -5.47 -1.54
CA GLY A 311 -12.57 -5.91 -2.93
C GLY A 311 -12.04 -7.32 -3.04
N GLN A 312 -11.07 -7.69 -2.20
CA GLN A 312 -10.46 -9.02 -2.18
C GLN A 312 -11.45 -10.10 -1.78
N ARG A 313 -12.32 -9.82 -0.79
CA ARG A 313 -13.41 -10.73 -0.36
C ARG A 313 -14.42 -10.98 -1.47
N ALA A 314 -14.91 -9.92 -2.11
CA ALA A 314 -15.87 -10.04 -3.21
C ALA A 314 -15.28 -10.83 -4.37
N TRP A 315 -14.04 -10.55 -4.73
CA TRP A 315 -13.35 -11.25 -5.81
C TRP A 315 -13.08 -12.72 -5.48
N ALA A 316 -12.56 -13.02 -4.29
CA ALA A 316 -12.31 -14.39 -3.87
C ALA A 316 -13.60 -15.21 -3.78
N ALA A 317 -14.70 -14.61 -3.35
CA ALA A 317 -16.02 -15.25 -3.37
C ALA A 317 -16.50 -15.54 -4.80
N PHE A 318 -16.33 -14.58 -5.72
CA PHE A 318 -16.65 -14.78 -7.13
C PHE A 318 -15.81 -15.91 -7.74
N ALA A 319 -14.49 -15.89 -7.53
CA ALA A 319 -13.55 -16.90 -7.99
C ALA A 319 -13.83 -18.29 -7.40
N ALA A 320 -14.30 -18.35 -6.15
CA ALA A 320 -14.76 -19.56 -5.48
C ALA A 320 -16.15 -20.04 -5.95
N LYS A 321 -16.77 -19.36 -6.92
CA LYS A 321 -18.14 -19.61 -7.41
C LYS A 321 -19.22 -19.55 -6.32
N ARG A 322 -18.97 -18.76 -5.28
CA ARG A 322 -19.93 -18.48 -4.20
C ARG A 322 -20.66 -17.19 -4.52
N TYR A 323 -21.47 -17.21 -5.57
CA TYR A 323 -22.04 -16.00 -6.17
C TYR A 323 -22.94 -15.20 -5.21
N ASP A 324 -23.68 -15.86 -4.31
CA ASP A 324 -24.48 -15.17 -3.29
C ASP A 324 -23.61 -14.32 -2.34
N LEU A 325 -22.49 -14.88 -1.87
CA LEU A 325 -21.53 -14.15 -1.04
C LEU A 325 -20.80 -13.07 -1.83
N ALA A 326 -20.42 -13.36 -3.07
CA ALA A 326 -19.79 -12.38 -3.95
C ALA A 326 -20.70 -11.17 -4.19
N LYS A 327 -22.00 -11.40 -4.38
CA LYS A 327 -23.04 -10.37 -4.51
C LYS A 327 -23.16 -9.55 -3.23
N GLN A 328 -23.19 -10.21 -2.06
CA GLN A 328 -23.23 -9.53 -0.76
C GLN A 328 -21.99 -8.64 -0.55
N HIS A 329 -20.79 -9.17 -0.79
CA HIS A 329 -19.55 -8.40 -0.62
C HIS A 329 -19.44 -7.26 -1.64
N ALA A 330 -19.84 -7.49 -2.90
CA ALA A 330 -19.87 -6.44 -3.91
C ALA A 330 -20.90 -5.35 -3.60
N GLN A 331 -22.04 -5.69 -2.97
CA GLN A 331 -22.97 -4.69 -2.46
C GLN A 331 -22.36 -3.90 -1.30
N ALA A 332 -21.68 -4.57 -0.36
CA ALA A 332 -20.99 -3.90 0.74
C ALA A 332 -19.88 -2.95 0.24
N MET A 333 -19.22 -3.27 -0.89
CA MET A 333 -18.29 -2.36 -1.56
C MET A 333 -18.99 -1.08 -2.02
N LEU A 334 -20.19 -1.18 -2.60
CA LEU A 334 -20.97 0.00 -2.99
C LEU A 334 -21.46 0.80 -1.78
N ASP A 335 -21.92 0.12 -0.73
CA ASP A 335 -22.50 0.74 0.46
C ASP A 335 -21.46 1.41 1.36
N ALA A 336 -20.20 0.93 1.34
CA ALA A 336 -19.11 1.47 2.15
C ALA A 336 -18.57 2.83 1.64
N ASN A 337 -19.08 3.33 0.51
CA ASN A 337 -18.59 4.56 -0.12
C ASN A 337 -19.33 5.81 0.39
N PRO A 338 -18.66 6.73 1.12
CA PRO A 338 -19.27 7.97 1.56
C PRO A 338 -19.50 8.91 0.35
N PRO A 339 -20.61 9.67 0.30
CA PRO A 339 -20.88 10.58 -0.82
C PRO A 339 -19.84 11.70 -1.02
N GLN A 340 -19.11 12.07 0.02
CA GLN A 340 -18.16 13.19 0.01
C GLN A 340 -16.80 12.82 -0.59
N ASP A 341 -16.40 11.56 -0.45
CA ASP A 341 -15.11 11.05 -0.94
C ASP A 341 -15.25 9.57 -1.39
N PRO A 342 -15.92 9.33 -2.51
CA PRO A 342 -16.13 7.99 -3.03
C PRO A 342 -14.83 7.38 -3.61
N ASP A 343 -14.53 6.16 -3.18
CA ASP A 343 -13.51 5.29 -3.76
C ASP A 343 -14.01 4.73 -5.11
N GLY A 344 -13.59 5.40 -6.19
CA GLY A 344 -13.93 5.02 -7.57
C GLY A 344 -13.49 3.62 -7.94
N ASP A 345 -12.34 3.15 -7.43
CA ASP A 345 -11.86 1.79 -7.66
C ASP A 345 -12.81 0.76 -7.04
N LEU A 346 -13.25 1.00 -5.81
CA LEU A 346 -14.16 0.12 -5.10
C LEU A 346 -15.54 0.08 -5.76
N LEU A 347 -16.07 1.25 -6.17
CA LEU A 347 -17.34 1.35 -6.89
C LEU A 347 -17.31 0.64 -8.25
N HIS A 348 -16.22 0.81 -9.00
CA HIS A 348 -16.04 0.18 -10.31
C HIS A 348 -16.03 -1.34 -10.16
N LYS A 349 -15.18 -1.86 -9.25
CA LYS A 349 -15.04 -3.31 -9.03
C LYS A 349 -16.33 -3.94 -8.52
N GLY A 350 -17.04 -3.27 -7.60
CA GLY A 350 -18.31 -3.75 -7.05
C GLY A 350 -19.36 -3.94 -8.16
N ASN A 351 -19.58 -2.89 -8.98
CA ASN A 351 -20.48 -2.98 -10.12
C ASN A 351 -20.04 -4.04 -11.14
N THR A 352 -18.74 -4.13 -11.42
CA THR A 352 -18.24 -5.14 -12.36
C THR A 352 -18.56 -6.55 -11.86
N ILE A 353 -18.31 -6.87 -10.59
CA ILE A 353 -18.64 -8.19 -10.02
C ILE A 353 -20.15 -8.46 -10.08
N LEU A 354 -20.99 -7.50 -9.71
CA LEU A 354 -22.45 -7.63 -9.76
C LEU A 354 -22.96 -7.89 -11.18
N GLY A 355 -22.43 -7.16 -12.18
CA GLY A 355 -22.81 -7.36 -13.57
C GLY A 355 -22.40 -8.73 -14.12
N ARG A 356 -21.23 -9.24 -13.72
CA ARG A 356 -20.79 -10.59 -14.10
C ARG A 356 -21.65 -11.68 -13.47
N ILE A 357 -22.06 -11.51 -12.21
CA ILE A 357 -23.00 -12.41 -11.54
C ILE A 357 -24.35 -12.39 -12.28
N ALA A 358 -24.85 -11.21 -12.65
CA ALA A 358 -26.08 -11.08 -13.42
C ALA A 358 -26.03 -11.83 -14.77
N LEU A 359 -24.88 -11.81 -15.47
CA LEU A 359 -24.69 -12.62 -16.68
C LEU A 359 -24.77 -14.13 -16.41
N ILE A 360 -24.18 -14.59 -15.31
CA ILE A 360 -24.23 -16.00 -14.89
C ILE A 360 -25.67 -16.42 -14.57
N GLU A 361 -26.45 -15.53 -13.98
CA GLU A 361 -27.88 -15.71 -13.68
C GLU A 361 -28.78 -15.57 -14.92
N GLY A 362 -28.23 -15.15 -16.06
CA GLY A 362 -28.96 -14.95 -17.31
C GLY A 362 -29.67 -13.58 -17.43
N ASP A 363 -29.48 -12.68 -16.47
CA ASP A 363 -30.02 -11.32 -16.50
C ASP A 363 -29.09 -10.36 -17.24
N VAL A 364 -29.15 -10.43 -18.57
CA VAL A 364 -28.36 -9.56 -19.44
C VAL A 364 -28.73 -8.09 -19.27
N ALA A 365 -29.98 -7.77 -18.93
CA ALA A 365 -30.41 -6.39 -18.75
C ALA A 365 -29.75 -5.77 -17.50
N LEU A 366 -29.72 -6.51 -16.40
CA LEU A 366 -29.06 -6.08 -15.17
C LEU A 366 -27.54 -6.00 -15.34
N ALA A 367 -26.92 -6.92 -16.09
CA ALA A 367 -25.50 -6.86 -16.40
C ALA A 367 -25.10 -5.60 -17.16
N LYS A 368 -25.90 -5.18 -18.16
CA LYS A 368 -25.72 -3.91 -18.88
C LYS A 368 -25.78 -2.72 -17.96
N MET A 369 -26.77 -2.69 -17.06
CA MET A 369 -26.93 -1.61 -16.10
C MET A 369 -25.68 -1.48 -15.23
N HIS A 370 -25.20 -2.59 -14.67
CA HIS A 370 -23.97 -2.59 -13.87
C HIS A 370 -22.72 -2.19 -14.65
N LEU A 371 -22.59 -2.57 -15.93
CA LEU A 371 -21.50 -2.08 -16.77
C LEU A 371 -21.51 -0.54 -16.85
N LEU A 372 -22.66 0.06 -17.16
CA LEU A 372 -22.77 1.51 -17.25
C LEU A 372 -22.54 2.19 -15.89
N GLU A 373 -23.04 1.64 -14.79
CA GLU A 373 -22.76 2.19 -13.45
C GLU A 373 -21.28 2.10 -13.09
N SER A 374 -20.57 1.04 -13.50
CA SER A 374 -19.11 0.96 -13.34
C SER A 374 -18.37 2.05 -14.13
N GLY A 375 -18.94 2.56 -15.22
CA GLY A 375 -18.36 3.64 -16.01
C GLY A 375 -18.66 5.04 -15.46
N LYS A 376 -19.65 5.19 -14.57
CA LYS A 376 -20.07 6.50 -14.01
C LYS A 376 -19.36 6.87 -12.71
N VAL A 377 -18.36 6.09 -12.32
CA VAL A 377 -17.62 6.27 -11.08
C VAL A 377 -16.70 7.51 -11.15
N PRO A 378 -16.36 8.12 -10.00
CA PRO A 378 -15.26 9.08 -9.96
C PRO A 378 -13.94 8.45 -10.42
N THR A 379 -13.03 9.28 -10.93
CA THR A 379 -11.67 8.82 -11.24
C THR A 379 -10.91 8.42 -9.98
N SER A 380 -9.88 7.59 -10.14
CA SER A 380 -8.89 7.27 -9.12
C SER A 380 -7.50 7.23 -9.76
N PRO A 381 -6.40 7.27 -8.97
CA PRO A 381 -5.06 7.09 -9.52
C PRO A 381 -4.92 5.80 -10.36
N SER A 382 -5.60 4.72 -9.96
CA SER A 382 -5.58 3.46 -10.69
C SER A 382 -6.38 3.54 -11.99
N LEU A 383 -7.63 4.02 -11.93
CA LEU A 383 -8.53 4.10 -13.09
C LEU A 383 -8.03 5.09 -14.14
N GLY A 384 -7.46 6.22 -13.72
CA GLY A 384 -6.94 7.22 -14.64
C GLY A 384 -5.61 6.86 -15.28
N SER A 385 -4.81 5.99 -14.65
CA SER A 385 -3.51 5.57 -15.16
C SER A 385 -3.56 4.22 -15.87
N PHE A 386 -3.94 3.16 -15.15
CA PHE A 386 -4.00 1.80 -15.70
C PHE A 386 -5.31 1.49 -16.41
N GLY A 387 -6.34 2.31 -16.22
CA GLY A 387 -7.64 2.09 -16.85
C GLY A 387 -8.56 1.16 -16.07
N PRO A 388 -9.86 1.18 -16.41
CA PRO A 388 -10.85 0.28 -15.83
C PRO A 388 -10.70 -1.15 -16.38
N SER A 389 -11.26 -2.11 -15.64
CA SER A 389 -11.36 -3.50 -16.13
C SER A 389 -12.39 -3.61 -17.27
N MET A 390 -12.01 -4.29 -18.34
CA MET A 390 -12.85 -4.62 -19.50
C MET A 390 -13.49 -6.00 -19.41
N THR A 391 -13.37 -6.71 -18.28
CA THR A 391 -13.88 -8.09 -18.15
C THR A 391 -15.38 -8.19 -18.45
N LEU A 392 -16.21 -7.36 -17.80
CA LEU A 392 -17.67 -7.38 -18.02
C LEU A 392 -18.04 -6.90 -19.44
N ALA A 393 -17.34 -5.88 -19.96
CA ALA A 393 -17.51 -5.43 -21.34
C ALA A 393 -17.22 -6.56 -22.35
N SER A 394 -16.14 -7.33 -22.13
CA SER A 394 -15.79 -8.50 -22.95
C SER A 394 -16.86 -9.59 -22.93
N GLU A 395 -17.38 -9.92 -21.74
CA GLU A 395 -18.44 -10.91 -21.59
C GLU A 395 -19.75 -10.46 -22.28
N LEU A 396 -20.09 -9.16 -22.20
CA LEU A 396 -21.24 -8.58 -22.89
C LEU A 396 -21.06 -8.55 -24.42
N LEU A 397 -19.86 -8.26 -24.92
CA LEU A 397 -19.55 -8.36 -26.36
C LEU A 397 -19.70 -9.78 -26.89
N ALA A 398 -19.27 -10.79 -26.12
CA ALA A 398 -19.45 -12.20 -26.48
C ALA A 398 -20.94 -12.59 -26.61
N MET A 399 -21.83 -11.88 -25.91
CA MET A 399 -23.29 -11.99 -26.04
C MET A 399 -23.90 -11.07 -27.11
N GLY A 400 -23.07 -10.41 -27.93
CA GLY A 400 -23.50 -9.51 -28.98
C GLY A 400 -23.99 -8.13 -28.51
N GLN A 401 -23.81 -7.79 -27.24
CA GLN A 401 -24.25 -6.51 -26.66
C GLN A 401 -23.24 -5.40 -26.96
N ARG A 402 -23.20 -4.93 -28.21
CA ARG A 402 -22.20 -3.96 -28.69
C ARG A 402 -22.46 -2.53 -28.23
N GLU A 403 -23.69 -2.06 -28.37
CA GLU A 403 -24.09 -0.67 -28.11
C GLU A 403 -23.74 -0.22 -26.68
N VAL A 404 -24.13 -1.01 -25.68
CA VAL A 404 -23.82 -0.73 -24.26
C VAL A 404 -22.31 -0.67 -23.96
N VAL A 405 -21.49 -1.40 -24.72
CA VAL A 405 -20.04 -1.41 -24.52
C VAL A 405 -19.41 -0.15 -25.13
N LEU A 406 -19.96 0.35 -26.24
CA LEU A 406 -19.56 1.65 -26.78
C LEU A 406 -19.96 2.78 -25.83
N ASP A 407 -21.18 2.74 -25.27
CA ASP A 407 -21.61 3.70 -24.23
C ASP A 407 -20.68 3.66 -23.01
N TYR A 408 -20.26 2.45 -22.60
CA TYR A 408 -19.31 2.27 -21.52
C TYR A 408 -17.93 2.89 -21.83
N PHE A 409 -17.44 2.79 -23.06
CA PHE A 409 -16.20 3.43 -23.47
C PHE A 409 -16.29 4.95 -23.43
N ASP A 410 -17.46 5.52 -23.77
CA ASP A 410 -17.68 6.97 -23.68
C ASP A 410 -17.65 7.45 -22.23
N LEU A 411 -18.20 6.66 -21.30
CA LEU A 411 -18.11 6.92 -19.86
C LEU A 411 -16.66 6.81 -19.35
N CYS A 412 -15.91 5.77 -19.77
CA CYS A 412 -14.52 5.59 -19.36
C CYS A 412 -13.60 6.70 -19.86
N ALA A 413 -13.85 7.24 -21.08
CA ALA A 413 -13.06 8.30 -21.67
C ALA A 413 -13.08 9.62 -20.86
N ILE A 414 -13.99 9.76 -19.89
CA ILE A 414 -14.04 10.91 -18.98
C ILE A 414 -12.84 10.90 -18.01
N PHE A 415 -12.41 9.72 -17.57
CA PHE A 415 -11.36 9.58 -16.55
C PHE A 415 -10.10 8.86 -17.06
N TRP A 416 -10.17 8.18 -18.20
CA TRP A 416 -9.08 7.39 -18.75
C TRP A 416 -8.80 7.81 -20.20
N ASP A 417 -7.73 8.60 -20.39
CA ASP A 417 -7.27 9.09 -21.70
C ASP A 417 -6.36 8.04 -22.35
N ALA A 418 -6.99 7.08 -23.03
CA ALA A 418 -6.32 5.94 -23.65
C ALA A 418 -6.65 5.85 -25.15
N GLU A 419 -5.62 5.81 -25.99
CA GLU A 419 -5.77 5.62 -27.44
C GLU A 419 -6.44 4.28 -27.77
N GLU A 420 -6.26 3.29 -26.91
CA GLU A 420 -6.84 1.95 -26.99
C GLU A 420 -8.37 1.98 -27.10
N LEU A 421 -9.05 2.91 -26.41
CA LEU A 421 -10.50 3.05 -26.49
C LEU A 421 -10.96 3.30 -27.93
N ASN A 422 -10.23 4.13 -28.68
CA ASN A 422 -10.56 4.40 -30.09
C ASN A 422 -10.29 3.19 -30.98
N THR A 423 -9.18 2.48 -30.77
CA THR A 423 -8.88 1.24 -31.48
C THR A 423 -9.97 0.19 -31.24
N TRP A 424 -10.42 0.02 -30.00
CA TRP A 424 -11.46 -0.94 -29.65
C TRP A 424 -12.83 -0.55 -30.18
N ARG A 425 -13.19 0.75 -30.21
CA ARG A 425 -14.42 1.23 -30.88
C ARG A 425 -14.44 0.81 -32.35
N VAL A 426 -13.37 1.08 -33.10
CA VAL A 426 -13.27 0.72 -34.53
C VAL A 426 -13.40 -0.80 -34.72
N ALA A 427 -12.78 -1.60 -33.86
CA ALA A 427 -12.92 -3.06 -33.91
C ALA A 427 -14.38 -3.50 -33.70
N ILE A 428 -15.09 -2.95 -32.71
CA ILE A 428 -16.50 -3.27 -32.46
C ILE A 428 -17.40 -2.86 -33.64
N ASP A 429 -17.20 -1.66 -34.18
CA ASP A 429 -17.99 -1.12 -35.31
C ASP A 429 -17.81 -1.94 -36.60
N THR A 430 -16.61 -2.50 -36.79
CA THR A 430 -16.31 -3.39 -37.92
C THR A 430 -16.68 -4.85 -37.67
N GLY A 431 -17.34 -5.14 -36.54
CA GLY A 431 -17.82 -6.48 -36.17
C GLY A 431 -16.73 -7.41 -35.62
N GLN A 432 -15.53 -6.90 -35.33
CA GLN A 432 -14.44 -7.62 -34.70
C GLN A 432 -14.59 -7.63 -33.17
N THR A 433 -13.95 -8.59 -32.50
CA THR A 433 -13.85 -8.60 -31.03
C THR A 433 -12.52 -7.96 -30.64
N PRO A 434 -12.53 -6.85 -29.87
CA PRO A 434 -11.30 -6.22 -29.42
C PRO A 434 -10.45 -7.17 -28.56
N ASP A 435 -9.14 -7.07 -28.71
CA ASP A 435 -8.21 -7.62 -27.72
C ASP A 435 -7.96 -6.58 -26.63
N PHE A 436 -8.54 -6.82 -25.45
CA PHE A 436 -8.37 -5.97 -24.27
C PHE A 436 -7.06 -6.21 -23.53
N GLY A 437 -6.23 -7.18 -23.96
CA GLY A 437 -4.95 -7.50 -23.36
C GLY A 437 -5.06 -7.67 -21.83
N HIS A 438 -4.31 -6.85 -21.10
CA HIS A 438 -4.27 -6.92 -19.64
C HIS A 438 -5.50 -6.32 -18.93
N HIS A 439 -6.31 -5.52 -19.63
CA HIS A 439 -7.57 -4.98 -19.10
C HIS A 439 -8.70 -6.00 -19.11
N ALA A 440 -8.54 -7.13 -19.82
CA ALA A 440 -9.53 -8.21 -19.85
C ALA A 440 -9.77 -8.88 -18.48
N TRP A 441 -9.05 -8.46 -17.45
CA TRP A 441 -9.01 -9.07 -16.13
C TRP A 441 -9.32 -8.04 -15.04
N LEU A 442 -10.05 -8.47 -14.01
CA LEU A 442 -10.09 -7.73 -12.74
C LEU A 442 -8.75 -7.94 -12.03
N ARG A 443 -8.03 -6.84 -11.75
CA ARG A 443 -6.82 -6.84 -10.92
C ARG A 443 -7.14 -6.48 -9.47
#